data_AF-A0A1E7H898-F1
#
_entry.id   AF-A0A1E7H898-F1
#
_cell.length_a   1.000
_cell.length_b   1.000
_cell.length_c   1.000
_cell.angle_alpha   90.00
_cell.angle_beta   90.00
_cell.angle_gamma   90.00
#
_symmetry.space_group_name_H-M   'P 1'
#
loop_
_entity.id
_entity.type
_entity.pdbx_description
1 polymer ?
#
loop_
_entity_poly.entity_id
_entity_poly.type
_entity_poly.pdbx_seq_one_letter_code
_entity_poly.pdbx_strand_id
1 'polypeptide(L)'
;MPRRAADQEIAMKKPLICLLAILFAIGIQSPARAKIRGNCSNCHTMHNSQGGLPMAYEINESLSGYTSDQSPNPSLLVTNCIGCHSSTGSSVIENGVPIVFNMGAAPANYLAAGNFCWVRNDDAKGHNVLGISPIDSNLTSAPGNPWNCANSCHISLAVRQTAIDALGSGCEGCHLNVKHHADKGTGTKYVNAFPWYRFLSGHMSGENHGVEGIEDEDRQYTYSPTDHNEYQGMEGDYTSPAGFYNLGNTMTAFCCGCHGNFHIEQDSGSWIRHPSDASIPNSGEYAAAFGESHIYNPLVPVARPASFSWTGGPSPTVTIGTDMVMCLSCHRAHGSPYYKMMRWDYMNWPENGYDGCGTCHTSKN
;
A
#
# COMPACT_ATOMS: atom_id res chain seq x y z
N MET A 1 53.18 60.60 3.36
CA MET A 1 52.65 59.44 4.12
C MET A 1 51.14 59.35 3.87
N PRO A 2 50.64 58.39 3.06
CA PRO A 2 49.32 57.82 3.36
C PRO A 2 49.13 56.32 3.05
N ARG A 3 50.10 55.62 2.44
CA ARG A 3 49.89 54.24 1.93
C ARG A 3 49.70 53.16 3.01
N ARG A 4 50.25 53.34 4.22
CA ARG A 4 50.19 52.30 5.27
C ARG A 4 48.80 52.08 5.89
N ALA A 5 47.94 53.09 5.92
CA ALA A 5 46.62 52.98 6.54
C ALA A 5 45.61 52.26 5.62
N ALA A 6 45.68 52.51 4.30
CA ALA A 6 44.81 51.86 3.32
C ALA A 6 45.11 50.35 3.19
N ASP A 7 46.37 49.95 3.28
CA ASP A 7 46.77 48.55 3.17
C ASP A 7 46.34 47.70 4.39
N GLN A 8 46.30 48.29 5.60
CA GLN A 8 45.78 47.60 6.79
C GLN A 8 44.26 47.45 6.77
N GLU A 9 43.53 48.45 6.25
CA GLU A 9 42.07 48.38 6.10
C GLU A 9 41.65 47.27 5.12
N ILE A 10 42.40 47.06 4.03
CA ILE A 10 42.13 46.01 3.05
C ILE A 10 42.50 44.61 3.61
N ALA A 11 43.56 44.53 4.42
CA ALA A 11 44.00 43.29 5.05
C ALA A 11 43.00 42.76 6.10
N MET A 12 42.28 43.64 6.80
CA MET A 12 41.25 43.26 7.79
C MET A 12 39.87 42.97 7.18
N LYS A 13 39.55 43.50 5.99
CA LYS A 13 38.26 43.27 5.31
C LYS A 13 38.15 41.85 4.73
N LYS A 14 39.24 41.27 4.23
CA LYS A 14 39.27 39.91 3.68
C LYS A 14 38.90 38.80 4.68
N PRO A 15 39.50 38.72 5.88
CA PRO A 15 39.14 37.69 6.86
C PRO A 15 37.72 37.88 7.41
N LEU A 16 37.25 39.13 7.54
CA LEU A 16 35.89 39.43 8.00
C LEU A 16 34.83 39.03 6.96
N ILE A 17 35.08 39.27 5.68
CA ILE A 17 34.19 38.83 4.58
C ILE A 17 34.17 37.30 4.49
N CYS A 18 35.33 36.63 4.63
CA CYS A 18 35.37 35.17 4.69
C CYS A 18 34.60 34.61 5.89
N LEU A 19 34.73 35.21 7.07
CA LEU A 19 34.01 34.80 8.27
C LEU A 19 32.49 34.98 8.10
N LEU A 20 32.06 36.13 7.56
CA LEU A 20 30.64 36.40 7.28
C LEU A 20 30.06 35.46 6.20
N ALA A 21 30.84 35.11 5.17
CA ALA A 21 30.44 34.15 4.16
C ALA A 21 30.29 32.72 4.73
N ILE A 22 31.17 32.33 5.66
CA ILE A 22 31.08 31.04 6.36
C ILE A 22 29.85 31.02 7.29
N LEU A 23 29.62 32.08 8.06
CA LEU A 23 28.45 32.19 8.93
C LEU A 23 27.13 32.22 8.14
N PHE A 24 27.12 32.86 6.97
CA PHE A 24 25.98 32.83 6.05
C PHE A 24 25.78 31.41 5.47
N ALA A 25 26.85 30.71 5.07
CA ALA A 25 26.77 29.33 4.60
C ALA A 25 26.29 28.33 5.67
N ILE A 26 26.62 28.57 6.95
CA ILE A 26 26.12 27.78 8.08
C ILE A 26 24.66 28.14 8.39
N GLY A 27 24.28 29.42 8.28
CA GLY A 27 22.91 29.90 8.51
C GLY A 27 21.89 29.49 7.44
N ILE A 28 22.35 29.07 6.25
CA ILE A 28 21.49 28.56 5.15
C ILE A 28 21.37 27.04 5.17
N GLN A 29 21.88 26.34 6.20
CA GLN A 29 21.63 24.91 6.33
C GLN A 29 20.16 24.66 6.65
N SER A 30 19.35 24.45 5.61
CA SER A 30 18.04 23.80 5.72
C SER A 30 18.23 22.54 6.55
N PRO A 31 17.49 22.34 7.66
CA PRO A 31 17.64 21.11 8.42
C PRO A 31 17.28 19.94 7.50
N ALA A 32 18.28 19.13 7.14
CA ALA A 32 18.06 17.86 6.48
C ALA A 32 17.35 16.95 7.49
N ARG A 33 16.02 17.04 7.56
CA ARG A 33 15.24 16.19 8.45
C ARG A 33 15.23 14.80 7.84
N ALA A 34 15.94 13.87 8.48
CA ALA A 34 15.85 12.46 8.15
C ALA A 34 14.37 12.03 8.23
N LYS A 35 13.86 11.45 7.15
CA LYS A 35 12.47 10.98 7.04
C LYS A 35 12.24 9.74 7.91
N ILE A 36 13.26 8.90 8.07
CA ILE A 36 13.33 7.87 9.12
C ILE A 36 14.13 8.42 10.30
N ARG A 37 13.63 8.16 11.51
CA ARG A 37 14.28 8.50 12.79
C ARG A 37 14.43 7.24 13.63
N GLY A 38 15.38 7.24 14.56
CA GLY A 38 15.67 6.10 15.43
C GLY A 38 17.03 5.48 15.15
N ASN A 39 17.28 4.33 15.75
CA ASN A 39 18.56 3.63 15.60
C ASN A 39 18.62 2.91 14.26
N CYS A 40 19.55 3.31 13.39
CA CYS A 40 19.75 2.69 12.08
C CYS A 40 20.02 1.19 12.19
N SER A 41 20.65 0.75 13.29
CA SER A 41 20.96 -0.65 13.59
C SER A 41 19.73 -1.55 13.74
N ASN A 42 18.54 -0.98 13.94
CA ASN A 42 17.30 -1.74 13.99
C ASN A 42 16.88 -2.25 12.61
N CYS A 43 17.39 -1.62 11.55
CA CYS A 43 17.06 -1.98 10.16
C CYS A 43 18.30 -2.38 9.37
N HIS A 44 19.49 -1.87 9.74
CA HIS A 44 20.72 -2.04 8.98
C HIS A 44 21.86 -2.69 9.77
N THR A 45 22.68 -3.46 9.06
CA THR A 45 23.98 -3.96 9.51
C THR A 45 25.03 -3.73 8.44
N MET A 46 26.17 -3.15 8.81
CA MET A 46 27.22 -2.82 7.84
C MET A 46 28.04 -4.05 7.40
N HIS A 47 28.19 -5.03 8.27
CA HIS A 47 29.10 -6.16 8.09
C HIS A 47 28.45 -7.51 8.32
N ASN A 48 27.15 -7.55 8.62
CA ASN A 48 26.48 -8.72 9.17
C ASN A 48 27.27 -9.38 10.32
N SER A 49 27.90 -8.57 11.18
CA SER A 49 28.70 -9.08 12.29
C SER A 49 28.75 -8.09 13.43
N GLN A 50 28.36 -8.53 14.62
CA GLN A 50 28.52 -7.80 15.87
C GLN A 50 28.99 -8.77 16.95
N GLY A 51 30.19 -8.53 17.49
CA GLY A 51 30.81 -9.44 18.45
C GLY A 51 31.10 -10.85 17.88
N GLY A 52 31.30 -10.96 16.56
CA GLY A 52 31.54 -12.23 15.88
C GLY A 52 30.29 -13.05 15.58
N LEU A 53 29.10 -12.54 15.91
CA LEU A 53 27.81 -13.17 15.59
C LEU A 53 27.10 -12.45 14.44
N PRO A 54 26.33 -13.17 13.60
CA PRO A 54 25.49 -12.55 12.58
C PRO A 54 24.47 -11.61 13.19
N MET A 55 24.19 -10.53 12.46
CA MET A 55 23.15 -9.56 12.79
C MET A 55 21.88 -9.77 11.94
N ALA A 56 22.04 -10.38 10.77
CA ALA A 56 20.98 -10.65 9.85
C ALA A 56 20.18 -11.87 10.28
N TYR A 57 18.90 -11.88 9.92
CA TYR A 57 17.98 -12.96 10.20
C TYR A 57 16.90 -13.05 9.12
N GLU A 58 16.24 -14.18 9.08
CA GLU A 58 15.06 -14.43 8.26
C GLU A 58 14.01 -15.18 9.09
N ILE A 59 12.79 -15.27 8.56
CA ILE A 59 11.77 -16.13 9.14
C ILE A 59 12.20 -17.60 9.00
N ASN A 60 11.99 -18.41 10.04
CA ASN A 60 12.35 -19.83 10.00
C ASN A 60 11.38 -20.63 9.09
N GLU A 61 11.80 -21.82 8.66
CA GLU A 61 11.00 -22.68 7.76
C GLU A 61 9.63 -23.06 8.35
N SER A 62 9.52 -23.16 9.67
CA SER A 62 8.25 -23.42 10.36
C SER A 62 7.32 -22.20 10.47
N LEU A 63 7.77 -21.03 9.99
CA LEU A 63 7.09 -19.73 10.08
C LEU A 63 6.56 -19.47 11.50
N SER A 64 7.41 -19.66 12.51
CA SER A 64 7.06 -19.54 13.93
C SER A 64 8.05 -18.69 14.73
N GLY A 65 9.09 -18.21 14.05
CA GLY A 65 10.17 -17.43 14.64
C GLY A 65 11.19 -17.07 13.58
N TYR A 66 12.36 -16.65 14.05
CA TYR A 66 13.46 -16.21 13.21
C TYR A 66 14.66 -17.12 13.36
N THR A 67 15.47 -17.22 12.31
CA THR A 67 16.79 -17.87 12.35
C THR A 67 17.86 -16.89 11.88
N SER A 68 19.08 -17.03 12.40
CA SER A 68 20.21 -16.20 11.98
C SER A 68 20.58 -16.47 10.53
N ASP A 69 20.80 -15.41 9.76
CA ASP A 69 21.32 -15.48 8.40
C ASP A 69 22.79 -15.05 8.38
N GLN A 70 23.64 -15.94 7.87
CA GLN A 70 25.09 -15.70 7.73
C GLN A 70 25.39 -14.78 6.52
N SER A 71 24.44 -14.63 5.61
CA SER A 71 24.59 -13.85 4.39
C SER A 71 24.23 -12.38 4.62
N PRO A 72 24.97 -11.42 4.03
CA PRO A 72 24.55 -10.03 4.04
C PRO A 72 23.33 -9.83 3.13
N ASN A 73 22.31 -9.12 3.62
CA ASN A 73 21.15 -8.76 2.79
C ASN A 73 21.45 -7.56 1.88
N PRO A 74 20.72 -7.44 0.76
CA PRO A 74 20.74 -6.23 -0.06
C PRO A 74 20.46 -4.96 0.75
N SER A 75 21.05 -3.84 0.33
CA SER A 75 20.91 -2.54 1.01
C SER A 75 21.29 -2.55 2.50
N LEU A 76 22.16 -3.49 2.90
CA LEU A 76 22.66 -3.62 4.27
C LEU A 76 21.55 -3.88 5.28
N LEU A 77 20.43 -4.48 4.87
CA LEU A 77 19.32 -4.74 5.80
C LEU A 77 19.66 -5.87 6.77
N VAL A 78 19.06 -5.85 7.96
CA VAL A 78 19.15 -6.98 8.91
C VAL A 78 18.21 -8.12 8.53
N THR A 79 17.24 -7.89 7.65
CA THR A 79 16.32 -8.93 7.20
C THR A 79 15.62 -8.53 5.90
N ASN A 80 14.92 -9.46 5.27
CA ASN A 80 14.09 -9.20 4.09
C ASN A 80 12.71 -8.60 4.47
N CYS A 81 11.86 -8.37 3.47
CA CYS A 81 10.52 -7.82 3.68
C CYS A 81 9.73 -8.59 4.73
N ILE A 82 9.72 -9.92 4.65
CA ILE A 82 8.89 -10.77 5.51
C ILE A 82 9.43 -10.76 6.94
N GLY A 83 10.74 -10.86 7.15
CA GLY A 83 11.32 -10.83 8.50
C GLY A 83 11.13 -9.50 9.21
N CYS A 84 11.00 -8.38 8.47
CA CYS A 84 10.72 -7.07 9.05
C CYS A 84 9.21 -6.83 9.27
N HIS A 85 8.39 -7.28 8.33
CA HIS A 85 6.94 -7.08 8.33
C HIS A 85 6.15 -8.24 8.97
N SER A 86 6.81 -9.05 9.80
CA SER A 86 6.19 -10.15 10.55
C SER A 86 6.42 -10.04 12.05
N SER A 87 5.59 -10.74 12.82
CA SER A 87 5.73 -10.84 14.27
C SER A 87 5.38 -12.24 14.74
N THR A 88 6.10 -12.72 15.76
CA THR A 88 5.74 -13.94 16.50
C THR A 88 4.62 -13.68 17.52
N GLY A 89 4.40 -12.40 17.87
CA GLY A 89 3.32 -11.96 18.73
C GLY A 89 2.12 -11.41 17.95
N SER A 90 1.32 -10.59 18.62
CA SER A 90 0.14 -9.90 18.07
C SER A 90 0.39 -8.42 17.75
N SER A 91 1.66 -8.01 17.64
CA SER A 91 2.00 -6.64 17.23
C SER A 91 1.44 -6.35 15.84
N VAL A 92 0.95 -5.12 15.65
CA VAL A 92 0.43 -4.63 14.37
C VAL A 92 1.35 -3.59 13.75
N ILE A 93 2.10 -2.87 14.60
CA ILE A 93 3.19 -1.98 14.22
C ILE A 93 4.33 -2.21 15.21
N GLU A 94 5.55 -2.42 14.71
CA GLU A 94 6.75 -2.61 15.52
C GLU A 94 7.87 -1.71 15.02
N ASN A 95 8.41 -0.85 15.88
CA ASN A 95 9.43 0.15 15.50
C ASN A 95 9.04 1.02 14.28
N GLY A 96 7.74 1.31 14.10
CA GLY A 96 7.21 2.05 12.96
C GLY A 96 7.04 1.23 11.67
N VAL A 97 7.33 -0.07 11.71
CA VAL A 97 7.13 -1.03 10.62
C VAL A 97 5.74 -1.66 10.75
N PRO A 98 4.89 -1.63 9.70
CA PRO A 98 3.61 -2.32 9.72
C PRO A 98 3.80 -3.84 9.69
N ILE A 99 3.13 -4.55 10.60
CA ILE A 99 3.13 -6.01 10.65
C ILE A 99 1.93 -6.53 9.87
N VAL A 100 2.21 -7.22 8.76
CA VAL A 100 1.19 -7.78 7.87
C VAL A 100 1.15 -9.30 7.91
N PHE A 101 2.06 -9.92 8.67
CA PHE A 101 2.07 -11.35 8.91
C PHE A 101 2.36 -11.67 10.38
N ASN A 102 1.33 -12.11 11.12
CA ASN A 102 1.50 -12.63 12.47
C ASN A 102 1.60 -14.15 12.41
N MET A 103 2.74 -14.69 12.79
CA MET A 103 3.09 -16.10 12.56
C MET A 103 2.18 -17.09 13.30
N GLY A 104 1.65 -16.69 14.46
CA GLY A 104 0.69 -17.47 15.23
C GLY A 104 -0.74 -17.28 14.71
N ALA A 105 -1.45 -16.32 15.31
CA ALA A 105 -2.79 -15.91 14.89
C ALA A 105 -2.77 -14.41 14.57
N ALA A 106 -3.72 -13.94 13.75
CA ALA A 106 -3.87 -12.49 13.56
C ALA A 106 -4.15 -11.81 14.91
N PRO A 107 -3.71 -10.56 15.03
CA PRO A 107 -4.15 -9.69 16.09
C PRO A 107 -5.67 -9.45 16.02
N ALA A 108 -6.26 -9.06 17.15
CA ALA A 108 -7.67 -8.72 17.24
C ALA A 108 -8.06 -7.57 16.29
N ASN A 109 -7.14 -6.61 16.11
CA ASN A 109 -7.24 -5.52 15.14
C ASN A 109 -6.06 -5.63 14.16
N TYR A 110 -6.27 -5.37 12.89
CA TYR A 110 -5.25 -5.47 11.84
C TYR A 110 -5.38 -4.32 10.84
N LEU A 111 -4.30 -4.05 10.10
CA LEU A 111 -4.20 -2.93 9.15
C LEU A 111 -5.19 -3.03 7.98
N ALA A 112 -5.37 -1.92 7.26
CA ALA A 112 -6.35 -1.79 6.17
C ALA A 112 -6.35 -2.95 5.14
N ALA A 113 -5.19 -3.47 4.80
CA ALA A 113 -5.03 -4.52 3.80
C ALA A 113 -5.31 -5.93 4.35
N GLY A 114 -5.42 -6.11 5.66
CA GLY A 114 -5.55 -7.42 6.29
C GLY A 114 -4.21 -8.05 6.66
N ASN A 115 -4.22 -9.37 6.92
CA ASN A 115 -3.06 -10.11 7.43
C ASN A 115 -2.90 -11.46 6.73
N PHE A 116 -1.66 -11.83 6.40
CA PHE A 116 -1.35 -13.06 5.68
C PHE A 116 -1.45 -14.34 6.52
N CYS A 117 -1.60 -14.24 7.83
CA CYS A 117 -1.77 -15.44 8.67
C CYS A 117 -2.98 -16.29 8.27
N TRP A 118 -3.98 -15.70 7.61
CA TRP A 118 -5.17 -16.40 7.17
C TRP A 118 -4.93 -17.24 5.93
N VAL A 119 -4.24 -16.69 4.92
CA VAL A 119 -3.92 -17.45 3.70
C VAL A 119 -2.97 -18.60 3.96
N ARG A 120 -2.11 -18.47 4.99
CA ARG A 120 -1.22 -19.55 5.41
C ARG A 120 -1.94 -20.88 5.66
N ASN A 121 -3.19 -20.82 6.13
CA ASN A 121 -3.97 -21.99 6.51
C ASN A 121 -5.13 -22.30 5.54
N ASP A 122 -5.49 -21.35 4.67
CA ASP A 122 -6.61 -21.47 3.75
C ASP A 122 -6.40 -20.55 2.53
N ASP A 123 -6.14 -21.15 1.37
CA ASP A 123 -5.90 -20.44 0.10
C ASP A 123 -7.05 -19.48 -0.27
N ALA A 124 -8.29 -19.74 0.19
CA ALA A 124 -9.43 -18.87 -0.12
C ALA A 124 -9.45 -17.56 0.70
N LYS A 125 -8.51 -17.35 1.63
CA LYS A 125 -8.52 -16.26 2.61
C LYS A 125 -7.44 -15.20 2.41
N GLY A 126 -6.65 -15.25 1.34
CA GLY A 126 -5.69 -14.20 1.00
C GLY A 126 -4.95 -14.48 -0.31
N HIS A 127 -3.99 -13.62 -0.64
CA HIS A 127 -3.04 -13.89 -1.72
C HIS A 127 -1.87 -14.73 -1.18
N ASN A 128 -1.59 -15.87 -1.82
CA ASN A 128 -0.42 -16.68 -1.46
C ASN A 128 0.88 -15.98 -1.86
N VAL A 129 1.85 -15.89 -0.95
CA VAL A 129 3.06 -15.07 -1.12
C VAL A 129 4.32 -15.88 -0.82
N LEU A 130 5.34 -15.74 -1.68
CA LEU A 130 6.61 -16.44 -1.56
C LEU A 130 7.25 -16.13 -0.21
N GLY A 131 7.56 -17.17 0.57
CA GLY A 131 8.12 -17.04 1.92
C GLY A 131 7.08 -16.93 3.05
N ILE A 132 5.77 -16.93 2.73
CA ILE A 132 4.68 -16.96 3.72
C ILE A 132 3.78 -18.18 3.50
N SER A 133 3.43 -18.50 2.26
CA SER A 133 2.56 -19.63 1.94
C SER A 133 2.97 -20.30 0.62
N PRO A 134 2.63 -21.58 0.43
CA PRO A 134 2.85 -22.27 -0.84
C PRO A 134 1.93 -21.70 -1.94
N ILE A 135 2.14 -22.13 -3.19
CA ILE A 135 1.24 -21.82 -4.30
C ILE A 135 -0.19 -22.26 -3.94
N ASP A 136 -1.17 -21.44 -4.31
CA ASP A 136 -2.58 -21.78 -4.21
C ASP A 136 -2.85 -23.13 -4.91
N SER A 137 -3.46 -24.04 -4.18
CA SER A 137 -3.73 -25.41 -4.64
C SER A 137 -4.88 -25.51 -5.66
N ASN A 138 -5.72 -24.47 -5.76
CA ASN A 138 -6.92 -24.42 -6.58
C ASN A 138 -6.78 -23.44 -7.75
N LEU A 139 -6.07 -22.32 -7.55
CA LEU A 139 -5.86 -21.28 -8.55
C LEU A 139 -4.45 -21.33 -9.12
N THR A 140 -4.33 -21.75 -10.38
CA THR A 140 -3.04 -21.84 -11.07
C THR A 140 -2.58 -20.53 -11.69
N SER A 141 -3.44 -19.50 -11.69
CA SER A 141 -3.14 -18.13 -12.12
C SER A 141 -4.10 -17.15 -11.45
N ALA A 142 -3.80 -15.85 -11.53
CA ALA A 142 -4.72 -14.82 -11.08
C ALA A 142 -6.08 -14.98 -11.80
N PRO A 143 -7.20 -15.12 -11.08
CA PRO A 143 -8.50 -15.23 -11.71
C PRO A 143 -8.79 -13.94 -12.49
N GLY A 144 -9.31 -14.08 -13.70
CA GLY A 144 -9.52 -12.94 -14.59
C GLY A 144 -8.24 -12.39 -15.22
N ASN A 145 -7.12 -13.11 -15.18
CA ASN A 145 -5.89 -12.73 -15.88
C ASN A 145 -6.10 -12.68 -17.41
N PRO A 146 -5.98 -11.52 -18.07
CA PRO A 146 -6.02 -11.40 -19.52
C PRO A 146 -4.64 -11.54 -20.17
N TRP A 147 -3.58 -11.61 -19.37
CA TRP A 147 -2.21 -11.42 -19.80
C TRP A 147 -1.45 -12.74 -19.90
N ASN A 148 -0.75 -12.92 -21.02
CA ASN A 148 0.08 -14.09 -21.25
C ASN A 148 1.55 -13.77 -20.94
N CYS A 149 1.96 -14.03 -19.70
CA CYS A 149 3.35 -13.86 -19.25
C CYS A 149 3.84 -15.13 -18.56
N ALA A 150 4.84 -15.80 -19.15
CA ALA A 150 5.41 -17.01 -18.58
C ALA A 150 6.13 -16.71 -17.25
N ASN A 151 5.97 -17.60 -16.26
CA ASN A 151 6.57 -17.52 -14.93
C ASN A 151 6.60 -16.09 -14.34
N SER A 152 5.42 -15.50 -14.11
CA SER A 152 5.25 -14.11 -13.67
C SER A 152 4.31 -13.98 -12.47
N CYS A 153 4.23 -12.79 -11.88
CA CYS A 153 3.28 -12.48 -10.80
C CYS A 153 1.80 -12.64 -11.21
N HIS A 154 1.48 -12.62 -12.51
CA HIS A 154 0.13 -12.91 -13.01
C HIS A 154 -0.24 -14.40 -12.86
N ILE A 155 0.75 -15.27 -12.70
CA ILE A 155 0.57 -16.70 -12.43
C ILE A 155 0.56 -16.94 -10.92
N SER A 156 1.60 -16.50 -10.22
CA SER A 156 1.64 -16.66 -8.76
C SER A 156 2.61 -15.69 -8.11
N LEU A 157 2.20 -15.13 -6.96
CA LEU A 157 3.09 -14.40 -6.05
C LEU A 157 3.85 -15.35 -5.10
N ALA A 158 3.46 -16.63 -5.04
CA ALA A 158 4.06 -17.64 -4.18
C ALA A 158 5.33 -18.29 -4.76
N VAL A 159 5.72 -17.90 -5.98
CA VAL A 159 6.89 -18.43 -6.68
C VAL A 159 7.85 -17.33 -7.05
N ARG A 160 9.12 -17.71 -7.20
CA ARG A 160 10.11 -16.83 -7.81
C ARG A 160 9.83 -16.72 -9.30
N GLN A 161 9.43 -15.53 -9.74
CA GLN A 161 9.41 -15.21 -11.17
C GLN A 161 10.84 -15.00 -11.66
N THR A 162 11.11 -15.44 -12.87
CA THR A 162 12.43 -15.36 -13.51
C THR A 162 12.35 -14.74 -14.91
N ALA A 163 11.18 -14.21 -15.27
CA ALA A 163 10.94 -13.64 -16.59
C ALA A 163 11.48 -12.22 -16.68
N ILE A 164 11.30 -11.43 -15.61
CA ILE A 164 11.74 -10.03 -15.54
C ILE A 164 12.20 -9.75 -14.11
N ASP A 165 13.46 -10.02 -13.79
CA ASP A 165 14.02 -9.91 -12.43
C ASP A 165 13.68 -8.59 -11.70
N ALA A 166 13.58 -7.48 -12.43
CA ALA A 166 13.23 -6.16 -11.89
C ALA A 166 11.84 -6.09 -11.23
N LEU A 167 10.95 -7.06 -11.50
CA LEU A 167 9.60 -7.11 -10.91
C LEU A 167 9.56 -7.79 -9.55
N GLY A 168 10.68 -8.35 -9.08
CA GLY A 168 10.72 -9.03 -7.78
C GLY A 168 9.80 -10.25 -7.72
N SER A 169 9.54 -10.77 -6.53
CA SER A 169 8.62 -11.89 -6.27
C SER A 169 7.98 -11.73 -4.91
N GLY A 170 6.92 -12.50 -4.60
CA GLY A 170 6.22 -12.35 -3.33
C GLY A 170 5.76 -10.91 -3.10
N CYS A 171 6.10 -10.34 -1.94
CA CYS A 171 5.74 -8.96 -1.61
C CYS A 171 6.26 -7.94 -2.62
N GLU A 172 7.45 -8.15 -3.19
CA GLU A 172 8.05 -7.22 -4.16
C GLU A 172 7.34 -7.26 -5.52
N GLY A 173 6.59 -8.33 -5.81
CA GLY A 173 5.73 -8.41 -7.00
C GLY A 173 4.51 -7.48 -6.94
N CYS A 174 4.16 -6.99 -5.74
CA CYS A 174 3.10 -5.99 -5.54
C CYS A 174 3.67 -4.62 -5.14
N HIS A 175 4.69 -4.62 -4.28
CA HIS A 175 5.39 -3.43 -3.83
C HIS A 175 6.64 -3.22 -4.67
N LEU A 176 6.46 -2.57 -5.82
CA LEU A 176 7.52 -2.35 -6.78
C LEU A 176 8.30 -1.07 -6.45
N ASN A 177 9.61 -1.08 -6.74
CA ASN A 177 10.49 0.08 -6.61
C ASN A 177 10.56 0.68 -5.19
N VAL A 178 10.51 -0.17 -4.15
CA VAL A 178 10.49 0.26 -2.74
C VAL A 178 11.69 1.15 -2.39
N LYS A 179 11.39 2.29 -1.77
CA LYS A 179 12.38 3.20 -1.19
C LYS A 179 11.98 3.49 0.25
N HIS A 180 12.48 2.71 1.21
CA HIS A 180 12.08 2.82 2.62
C HIS A 180 12.26 4.23 3.20
N HIS A 181 13.21 5.02 2.71
CA HIS A 181 13.45 6.41 3.15
C HIS A 181 12.62 7.47 2.40
N ALA A 182 11.89 7.07 1.35
CA ALA A 182 11.11 8.00 0.57
C ALA A 182 9.93 8.52 1.39
N ASP A 183 9.55 9.77 1.11
CA ASP A 183 8.38 10.38 1.74
C ASP A 183 7.11 9.81 1.12
N LYS A 184 6.67 8.69 1.68
CA LYS A 184 5.49 7.93 1.26
C LYS A 184 4.15 8.65 1.50
N GLY A 185 4.16 9.80 2.18
CA GLY A 185 2.97 10.60 2.52
C GLY A 185 1.99 9.88 3.44
N THR A 186 1.72 10.46 4.61
CA THR A 186 0.77 9.89 5.58
C THR A 186 -0.13 10.98 6.17
N GLY A 187 -1.29 10.58 6.68
CA GLY A 187 -2.29 11.42 7.34
C GLY A 187 -3.04 12.33 6.36
N THR A 188 -2.39 13.40 5.91
CA THR A 188 -3.02 14.43 5.04
C THR A 188 -2.35 14.59 3.69
N LYS A 189 -1.21 13.92 3.48
CA LYS A 189 -0.46 14.06 2.24
C LYS A 189 -1.05 13.16 1.16
N TYR A 190 -1.58 13.81 0.13
CA TYR A 190 -1.89 13.16 -1.13
C TYR A 190 -0.61 12.74 -1.86
N VAL A 191 -0.59 11.47 -2.26
CA VAL A 191 0.49 10.86 -3.01
C VAL A 191 0.02 10.73 -4.45
N ASN A 192 0.63 11.51 -5.35
CA ASN A 192 0.28 11.58 -6.77
C ASN A 192 1.46 11.38 -7.73
N ALA A 193 2.56 10.86 -7.18
CA ALA A 193 3.78 10.60 -7.91
C ALA A 193 4.58 9.54 -7.15
N PHE A 194 5.62 9.04 -7.81
CA PHE A 194 6.62 8.17 -7.21
C PHE A 194 7.07 8.71 -5.82
N PRO A 195 7.08 7.89 -4.75
CA PRO A 195 7.04 6.43 -4.74
C PRO A 195 5.66 5.77 -4.87
N TRP A 196 4.59 6.53 -5.12
CA TRP A 196 3.20 6.07 -5.16
C TRP A 196 2.68 5.57 -3.82
N TYR A 197 1.35 5.57 -3.66
CA TYR A 197 0.69 5.13 -2.44
C TYR A 197 1.17 3.71 -2.10
N ARG A 198 1.78 3.52 -0.91
CA ARG A 198 2.32 2.23 -0.43
C ARG A 198 3.24 1.48 -1.41
N PHE A 199 3.97 2.19 -2.26
CA PHE A 199 4.83 1.59 -3.30
C PHE A 199 4.06 0.72 -4.33
N LEU A 200 2.76 0.99 -4.50
CA LEU A 200 1.91 0.29 -5.46
C LEU A 200 2.04 0.95 -6.83
N SER A 201 3.12 0.62 -7.54
CA SER A 201 3.39 1.09 -8.90
C SER A 201 3.09 0.02 -9.95
N GLY A 202 2.81 0.43 -11.18
CA GLY A 202 2.76 -0.48 -12.32
C GLY A 202 4.16 -0.89 -12.80
N HIS A 203 4.29 -2.07 -13.39
CA HIS A 203 5.60 -2.58 -13.85
C HIS A 203 6.10 -1.96 -15.17
N MET A 204 5.32 -1.11 -15.85
CA MET A 204 5.73 -0.35 -17.04
C MET A 204 6.60 0.85 -16.63
N SER A 205 7.85 0.57 -16.21
CA SER A 205 8.83 1.50 -15.60
C SER A 205 8.40 2.19 -14.30
N GLY A 206 7.13 2.10 -13.90
CA GLY A 206 6.56 2.85 -12.78
C GLY A 206 6.47 4.37 -13.02
N GLU A 207 6.94 4.83 -14.19
CA GLU A 207 6.85 6.23 -14.60
C GLU A 207 5.39 6.54 -14.95
N ASN A 208 4.82 7.48 -14.20
CA ASN A 208 3.43 7.94 -14.29
C ASN A 208 2.33 6.91 -14.03
N HIS A 209 2.66 5.67 -13.64
CA HIS A 209 1.69 4.61 -13.37
C HIS A 209 1.86 4.05 -11.95
N GLY A 210 0.95 4.43 -11.06
CA GLY A 210 0.88 3.89 -9.70
C GLY A 210 -0.34 4.40 -8.96
N VAL A 211 -0.64 3.82 -7.81
CA VAL A 211 -1.83 4.19 -7.03
C VAL A 211 -1.66 5.57 -6.44
N GLU A 212 -2.71 6.37 -6.59
CA GLU A 212 -2.86 7.67 -5.96
C GLU A 212 -3.86 7.63 -4.81
N GLY A 213 -3.61 8.46 -3.80
CA GLY A 213 -4.47 8.54 -2.62
C GLY A 213 -3.80 9.15 -1.41
N ILE A 214 -4.45 9.03 -0.26
CA ILE A 214 -3.92 9.46 1.04
C ILE A 214 -3.81 8.22 1.92
N GLU A 215 -2.59 7.88 2.36
CA GLU A 215 -2.38 6.84 3.37
C GLU A 215 -2.68 7.42 4.75
N ASP A 216 -3.48 6.71 5.51
CA ASP A 216 -3.77 6.99 6.91
C ASP A 216 -2.51 6.91 7.79
N GLU A 217 -2.41 7.74 8.83
CA GLU A 217 -1.17 7.91 9.62
C GLU A 217 -0.67 6.61 10.26
N ASP A 218 -1.59 5.78 10.73
CA ASP A 218 -1.29 4.51 11.39
C ASP A 218 -1.55 3.29 10.47
N ARG A 219 -1.71 3.54 9.17
CA ARG A 219 -2.14 2.55 8.15
C ARG A 219 -3.54 2.02 8.42
N GLN A 220 -4.40 2.87 9.00
CA GLN A 220 -5.79 2.59 9.36
C GLN A 220 -5.87 1.37 10.29
N TYR A 221 -5.01 1.39 11.31
CA TYR A 221 -5.11 0.53 12.48
C TYR A 221 -6.30 0.98 13.35
N THR A 222 -6.44 2.28 13.59
CA THR A 222 -7.72 2.88 13.97
C THR A 222 -8.55 3.21 12.73
N TYR A 223 -9.86 3.25 12.89
CA TYR A 223 -10.76 3.53 11.77
C TYR A 223 -12.00 4.27 12.24
N SER A 224 -12.27 5.38 11.57
CA SER A 224 -13.49 6.17 11.72
C SER A 224 -13.80 6.88 10.41
N PRO A 225 -14.95 7.55 10.25
CA PRO A 225 -15.21 8.37 9.08
C PRO A 225 -14.13 9.45 8.84
N THR A 226 -13.41 9.92 9.87
CA THR A 226 -12.32 10.92 9.72
C THR A 226 -10.92 10.33 9.82
N ASP A 227 -10.80 9.00 9.87
CA ASP A 227 -9.56 8.27 10.15
C ASP A 227 -9.53 7.04 9.24
N HIS A 228 -9.12 7.24 7.99
CA HIS A 228 -9.10 6.21 6.96
C HIS A 228 -8.22 6.61 5.77
N ASN A 229 -7.88 5.61 4.95
CA ASN A 229 -7.22 5.85 3.68
C ASN A 229 -8.21 6.40 2.64
N GLU A 230 -7.72 7.25 1.74
CA GLU A 230 -8.44 7.73 0.56
C GLU A 230 -7.81 7.17 -0.71
N TYR A 231 -8.64 6.86 -1.71
CA TYR A 231 -8.21 6.20 -2.93
C TYR A 231 -8.69 6.96 -4.16
N GLN A 232 -7.81 7.19 -5.13
CA GLN A 232 -8.19 7.76 -6.42
C GLN A 232 -9.06 6.74 -7.21
N GLY A 233 -10.14 7.25 -7.81
CA GLY A 233 -11.07 6.56 -8.70
C GLY A 233 -11.20 7.24 -10.05
N MET A 234 -11.60 6.48 -11.07
CA MET A 234 -11.83 6.95 -12.43
C MET A 234 -12.71 5.90 -13.14
N GLU A 235 -13.87 6.33 -13.63
CA GLU A 235 -14.71 5.47 -14.47
C GLU A 235 -14.01 5.14 -15.79
N GLY A 236 -14.06 3.87 -16.19
CA GLY A 236 -13.49 3.39 -17.46
C GLY A 236 -14.51 2.76 -18.42
N ASP A 237 -13.96 2.09 -19.43
CA ASP A 237 -14.74 1.21 -20.32
C ASP A 237 -15.04 -0.13 -19.64
N TYR A 238 -16.30 -0.34 -19.26
CA TYR A 238 -16.78 -1.56 -18.59
C TYR A 238 -16.91 -2.79 -19.50
N THR A 239 -16.49 -2.72 -20.76
CA THR A 239 -16.63 -3.82 -21.73
C THR A 239 -15.30 -4.48 -22.10
N SER A 240 -14.19 -4.00 -21.53
CA SER A 240 -12.84 -4.43 -21.88
C SER A 240 -12.01 -4.73 -20.63
N PRO A 241 -10.95 -5.56 -20.73
CA PRO A 241 -9.98 -5.66 -19.63
C PRO A 241 -9.30 -4.32 -19.35
N ALA A 242 -8.97 -4.08 -18.08
CA ALA A 242 -8.38 -2.82 -17.66
C ALA A 242 -7.06 -2.96 -16.88
N GLY A 243 -6.49 -1.80 -16.58
CA GLY A 243 -5.24 -1.57 -15.84
C GLY A 243 -4.94 -0.08 -15.85
N PHE A 244 -3.73 0.32 -15.42
CA PHE A 244 -3.35 1.73 -15.33
C PHE A 244 -3.51 2.54 -16.62
N TYR A 245 -3.37 1.90 -17.79
CA TYR A 245 -3.52 2.59 -19.08
C TYR A 245 -4.95 3.09 -19.33
N ASN A 246 -5.98 2.34 -18.91
CA ASN A 246 -7.39 2.67 -19.17
C ASN A 246 -8.09 3.31 -17.97
N LEU A 247 -7.66 2.99 -16.75
CA LEU A 247 -8.29 3.43 -15.50
C LEU A 247 -7.46 4.44 -14.72
N GLY A 248 -6.42 4.99 -15.34
CA GLY A 248 -5.50 5.92 -14.70
C GLY A 248 -4.88 5.37 -13.42
N ASN A 249 -4.46 6.27 -12.54
CA ASN A 249 -3.71 5.97 -11.32
C ASN A 249 -4.61 5.55 -10.13
N THR A 250 -5.56 4.67 -10.39
CA THR A 250 -6.57 4.25 -9.41
C THR A 250 -6.19 2.96 -8.68
N MET A 251 -6.84 2.71 -7.55
CA MET A 251 -6.70 1.42 -6.87
C MET A 251 -7.25 0.26 -7.72
N THR A 252 -8.40 0.45 -8.39
CA THR A 252 -8.96 -0.56 -9.29
C THR A 252 -8.00 -0.89 -10.44
N ALA A 253 -7.36 0.12 -11.05
CA ALA A 253 -6.35 -0.09 -12.07
C ALA A 253 -5.20 -1.00 -11.61
N PHE A 254 -4.74 -0.84 -10.38
CA PHE A 254 -3.70 -1.69 -9.79
C PHE A 254 -4.17 -3.15 -9.66
N CYS A 255 -5.39 -3.38 -9.17
CA CYS A 255 -5.98 -4.71 -9.08
C CYS A 255 -6.14 -5.36 -10.48
N CYS A 256 -6.65 -4.60 -11.45
CA CYS A 256 -6.84 -5.05 -12.83
C CYS A 256 -5.51 -5.31 -13.55
N GLY A 257 -4.40 -4.79 -13.04
CA GLY A 257 -3.05 -5.13 -13.50
C GLY A 257 -2.80 -6.64 -13.58
N CYS A 258 -3.36 -7.43 -12.65
CA CYS A 258 -3.32 -8.90 -12.72
C CYS A 258 -4.68 -9.52 -13.04
N HIS A 259 -5.78 -8.82 -12.71
CA HIS A 259 -7.15 -9.35 -12.75
C HIS A 259 -8.05 -8.67 -13.80
N GLY A 260 -7.47 -8.19 -14.89
CA GLY A 260 -8.11 -7.24 -15.82
C GLY A 260 -9.49 -7.66 -16.35
N ASN A 261 -9.77 -8.95 -16.55
CA ASN A 261 -11.06 -9.40 -17.08
C ASN A 261 -12.22 -9.20 -16.10
N PHE A 262 -11.96 -8.95 -14.81
CA PHE A 262 -13.03 -8.57 -13.87
C PHE A 262 -13.61 -7.19 -14.17
N HIS A 263 -12.90 -6.34 -14.91
CA HIS A 263 -13.40 -5.04 -15.36
C HIS A 263 -14.33 -5.13 -16.60
N ILE A 264 -14.45 -6.32 -17.20
CA ILE A 264 -15.52 -6.59 -18.18
C ILE A 264 -16.83 -6.76 -17.39
N GLU A 265 -17.43 -5.65 -17.00
CA GLU A 265 -18.57 -5.61 -16.08
C GLU A 265 -19.89 -5.51 -16.81
N GLN A 266 -19.88 -5.11 -18.09
CA GLN A 266 -21.06 -5.00 -18.92
C GLN A 266 -20.99 -5.84 -20.19
N ASP A 267 -22.15 -6.37 -20.58
CA ASP A 267 -22.41 -6.91 -21.92
C ASP A 267 -23.65 -6.22 -22.48
N SER A 268 -23.50 -5.59 -23.65
CA SER A 268 -24.61 -4.94 -24.36
C SER A 268 -25.41 -3.94 -23.50
N GLY A 269 -24.71 -3.22 -22.60
CA GLY A 269 -25.28 -2.23 -21.68
C GLY A 269 -25.91 -2.80 -20.41
N SER A 270 -25.82 -4.12 -20.18
CA SER A 270 -26.29 -4.77 -18.96
C SER A 270 -25.11 -5.15 -18.06
N TRP A 271 -25.23 -4.88 -16.77
CA TRP A 271 -24.26 -5.35 -15.78
C TRP A 271 -24.30 -6.87 -15.66
N ILE A 272 -23.15 -7.52 -15.88
CA ILE A 272 -22.94 -8.97 -15.72
C ILE A 272 -22.05 -9.31 -14.52
N ARG A 273 -21.46 -8.29 -13.88
CA ARG A 273 -20.67 -8.37 -12.65
C ARG A 273 -21.05 -7.19 -11.75
N HIS A 274 -20.70 -7.28 -10.46
CA HIS A 274 -20.82 -6.13 -9.58
C HIS A 274 -19.88 -5.02 -10.09
N PRO A 275 -20.35 -3.78 -10.20
CA PRO A 275 -19.52 -2.69 -10.71
C PRO A 275 -18.30 -2.45 -9.84
N SER A 276 -17.19 -2.11 -10.49
CA SER A 276 -16.03 -1.45 -9.89
C SER A 276 -15.72 -0.18 -10.65
N ASP A 277 -15.10 0.80 -9.99
CA ASP A 277 -14.84 2.16 -10.50
C ASP A 277 -16.04 2.94 -11.05
N ALA A 278 -17.26 2.46 -10.86
CA ALA A 278 -18.50 3.17 -11.21
C ALA A 278 -18.99 4.06 -10.05
N SER A 279 -19.46 5.27 -10.38
CA SER A 279 -20.07 6.18 -9.41
C SER A 279 -21.33 5.59 -8.79
N ILE A 280 -21.48 5.72 -7.48
CA ILE A 280 -22.70 5.34 -6.76
C ILE A 280 -23.82 6.29 -7.21
N PRO A 281 -24.91 5.81 -7.85
CA PRO A 281 -25.91 6.71 -8.42
C PRO A 281 -26.61 7.57 -7.37
N ASN A 282 -26.85 8.84 -7.68
CA ASN A 282 -27.74 9.69 -6.87
C ASN A 282 -29.21 9.52 -7.27
N SER A 283 -29.69 8.28 -7.23
CA SER A 283 -31.06 7.94 -7.61
C SER A 283 -31.47 6.56 -7.09
N GLY A 284 -32.79 6.33 -7.00
CA GLY A 284 -33.34 5.05 -6.61
C GLY A 284 -32.86 4.60 -5.22
N GLU A 285 -32.51 3.32 -5.10
CA GLU A 285 -32.02 2.75 -3.83
C GLU A 285 -30.65 3.30 -3.39
N TYR A 286 -29.86 3.86 -4.31
CA TYR A 286 -28.50 4.32 -4.03
C TYR A 286 -28.46 5.74 -3.47
N ALA A 287 -29.56 6.51 -3.61
CA ALA A 287 -29.64 7.89 -3.16
C ALA A 287 -29.43 8.03 -1.64
N ALA A 288 -29.70 6.97 -0.86
CA ALA A 288 -29.48 6.91 0.59
C ALA A 288 -28.36 5.93 0.99
N ALA A 289 -27.47 5.57 0.06
CA ALA A 289 -26.28 4.77 0.38
C ALA A 289 -25.46 5.46 1.48
N PHE A 290 -24.87 4.66 2.38
CA PHE A 290 -24.19 5.14 3.60
C PHE A 290 -25.14 5.91 4.57
N GLY A 291 -26.45 5.66 4.46
CA GLY A 291 -27.50 6.29 5.27
C GLY A 291 -27.80 7.74 4.85
N GLU A 292 -28.79 8.35 5.51
CA GLU A 292 -29.26 9.72 5.22
C GLU A 292 -28.18 10.80 5.33
N SER A 293 -27.13 10.54 6.10
CA SER A 293 -26.00 11.47 6.29
C SER A 293 -24.76 11.11 5.46
N HIS A 294 -24.84 10.05 4.66
CA HIS A 294 -23.74 9.53 3.83
C HIS A 294 -22.41 9.42 4.58
N ILE A 295 -22.44 8.97 5.84
CA ILE A 295 -21.25 8.92 6.68
C ILE A 295 -20.32 7.85 6.14
N TYR A 296 -19.07 8.20 5.89
CA TYR A 296 -18.08 7.27 5.36
C TYR A 296 -17.90 6.07 6.29
N ASN A 297 -18.00 4.87 5.73
CA ASN A 297 -17.80 3.62 6.47
C ASN A 297 -16.46 3.00 6.07
N PRO A 298 -15.43 3.00 6.95
CA PRO A 298 -14.13 2.39 6.63
C PRO A 298 -14.18 0.88 6.37
N LEU A 299 -15.26 0.18 6.77
CA LEU A 299 -15.49 -1.22 6.43
C LEU A 299 -15.94 -1.40 4.98
N VAL A 300 -16.51 -0.37 4.36
CA VAL A 300 -16.95 -0.36 2.95
C VAL A 300 -16.37 0.89 2.28
N PRO A 301 -15.04 0.97 2.09
CA PRO A 301 -14.40 2.18 1.58
C PRO A 301 -14.81 2.45 0.12
N VAL A 302 -14.80 3.72 -0.28
CA VAL A 302 -15.07 4.14 -1.67
C VAL A 302 -13.85 4.82 -2.27
N ALA A 303 -13.82 4.91 -3.60
CA ALA A 303 -12.84 5.72 -4.32
C ALA A 303 -13.42 7.11 -4.60
N ARG A 304 -12.53 8.11 -4.67
CA ARG A 304 -12.85 9.52 -4.93
C ARG A 304 -12.58 9.88 -6.39
N PRO A 305 -13.41 10.73 -7.01
CA PRO A 305 -13.16 11.19 -8.38
C PRO A 305 -11.89 12.05 -8.45
N ALA A 306 -11.32 12.21 -9.65
CA ALA A 306 -10.18 13.12 -9.88
C ALA A 306 -10.45 14.58 -9.49
N SER A 307 -11.71 15.00 -9.44
CA SER A 307 -12.12 16.34 -8.99
C SER A 307 -12.17 16.50 -7.47
N PHE A 308 -11.95 15.42 -6.70
CA PHE A 308 -11.94 15.47 -5.24
C PHE A 308 -10.84 16.41 -4.72
N SER A 309 -11.17 17.13 -3.65
CA SER A 309 -10.22 18.04 -3.00
C SER A 309 -9.29 17.26 -2.09
N TRP A 310 -8.10 16.94 -2.60
CA TRP A 310 -7.05 16.21 -1.89
C TRP A 310 -6.34 17.02 -0.78
N THR A 311 -6.85 18.18 -0.41
CA THR A 311 -6.33 19.02 0.67
C THR A 311 -7.14 18.82 1.94
N GLY A 312 -6.48 18.50 3.06
CA GLY A 312 -7.10 18.47 4.38
C GLY A 312 -7.22 17.09 5.03
N GLY A 313 -6.83 16.01 4.35
CA GLY A 313 -6.93 14.64 4.85
C GLY A 313 -8.20 13.91 4.40
N PRO A 314 -8.55 12.79 5.04
CA PRO A 314 -9.72 11.99 4.67
C PRO A 314 -11.05 12.73 4.91
N SER A 315 -12.03 12.48 4.04
CA SER A 315 -13.37 13.07 4.09
C SER A 315 -14.37 12.19 4.85
N PRO A 316 -15.08 12.73 5.86
CA PRO A 316 -16.03 11.99 6.69
C PRO A 316 -17.30 11.51 6.00
N THR A 317 -17.54 11.96 4.78
CA THR A 317 -18.76 11.66 4.04
C THR A 317 -18.44 11.10 2.66
N VAL A 318 -19.38 10.32 2.15
CA VAL A 318 -19.45 9.86 0.76
C VAL A 318 -20.28 10.87 -0.04
N THR A 319 -19.76 11.26 -1.20
CA THR A 319 -20.46 12.13 -2.14
C THR A 319 -21.18 11.28 -3.17
N ILE A 320 -22.47 11.02 -2.94
CA ILE A 320 -23.31 10.24 -3.84
C ILE A 320 -23.42 10.93 -5.21
N GLY A 321 -23.31 10.16 -6.27
CA GLY A 321 -23.27 10.62 -7.66
C GLY A 321 -21.87 10.86 -8.21
N THR A 322 -20.82 10.80 -7.38
CA THR A 322 -19.43 10.96 -7.84
C THR A 322 -18.42 10.01 -7.19
N ASP A 323 -18.62 9.64 -5.94
CA ASP A 323 -17.78 8.63 -5.30
C ASP A 323 -18.12 7.24 -5.83
N MET A 324 -17.10 6.40 -5.96
CA MET A 324 -17.18 5.18 -6.73
C MET A 324 -16.99 3.96 -5.84
N VAL A 325 -17.71 2.89 -6.16
CA VAL A 325 -17.35 1.56 -5.66
C VAL A 325 -16.02 1.15 -6.28
N MET A 326 -15.16 0.45 -5.55
CA MET A 326 -13.91 -0.10 -6.07
C MET A 326 -13.71 -1.54 -5.59
N CYS A 327 -12.71 -2.26 -6.12
CA CYS A 327 -12.43 -3.63 -5.71
C CYS A 327 -12.25 -3.76 -4.18
N LEU A 328 -11.57 -2.78 -3.58
CA LEU A 328 -11.35 -2.76 -2.13
C LEU A 328 -12.57 -2.33 -1.31
N SER A 329 -13.70 -1.96 -1.91
CA SER A 329 -14.94 -1.72 -1.16
C SER A 329 -15.42 -2.99 -0.45
N CYS A 330 -15.18 -4.15 -1.06
CA CYS A 330 -15.59 -5.46 -0.52
C CYS A 330 -14.41 -6.34 -0.10
N HIS A 331 -13.24 -6.18 -0.72
CA HIS A 331 -12.08 -7.05 -0.48
C HIS A 331 -10.96 -6.40 0.35
N ARG A 332 -10.23 -7.25 1.08
CA ARG A 332 -8.93 -6.96 1.69
C ARG A 332 -7.81 -7.41 0.74
N ALA A 333 -6.76 -6.61 0.60
CA ALA A 333 -5.69 -6.88 -0.36
C ALA A 333 -4.74 -8.01 0.04
N HIS A 334 -4.41 -8.19 1.32
CA HIS A 334 -3.50 -9.25 1.78
C HIS A 334 -4.28 -10.52 2.13
N GLY A 335 -5.23 -10.42 3.06
CA GLY A 335 -6.03 -11.54 3.52
C GLY A 335 -7.02 -11.17 4.62
N SER A 336 -8.07 -11.97 4.79
CA SER A 336 -9.17 -11.74 5.73
C SER A 336 -9.64 -13.06 6.34
N PRO A 337 -10.30 -13.07 7.50
CA PRO A 337 -10.80 -14.32 8.08
C PRO A 337 -11.96 -14.89 7.25
N TYR A 338 -12.48 -14.11 6.31
CA TYR A 338 -13.67 -14.38 5.52
C TYR A 338 -13.32 -14.93 4.14
N TYR A 339 -14.24 -15.74 3.61
CA TYR A 339 -14.11 -16.38 2.31
C TYR A 339 -13.88 -15.35 1.20
N LYS A 340 -12.96 -15.64 0.27
CA LYS A 340 -12.57 -14.77 -0.85
C LYS A 340 -12.11 -13.38 -0.42
N MET A 341 -11.42 -13.31 0.72
CA MET A 341 -10.80 -12.08 1.24
C MET A 341 -11.81 -10.95 1.49
N MET A 342 -13.07 -11.27 1.70
CA MET A 342 -14.11 -10.27 1.96
C MET A 342 -13.80 -9.49 3.24
N ARG A 343 -14.30 -8.26 3.35
CA ARG A 343 -14.13 -7.45 4.56
C ARG A 343 -15.02 -7.91 5.71
N TRP A 344 -16.04 -8.69 5.42
CA TRP A 344 -17.03 -9.21 6.35
C TRP A 344 -17.45 -10.63 5.99
N ASP A 345 -18.12 -11.30 6.92
CA ASP A 345 -18.62 -12.67 6.74
C ASP A 345 -19.90 -12.68 5.89
N TYR A 346 -19.73 -12.53 4.58
CA TYR A 346 -20.83 -12.55 3.63
C TYR A 346 -21.49 -13.94 3.52
N MET A 347 -20.69 -15.01 3.60
CA MET A 347 -21.17 -16.39 3.41
C MET A 347 -22.15 -16.86 4.51
N ASN A 348 -22.00 -16.35 5.73
CA ASN A 348 -22.86 -16.73 6.85
C ASN A 348 -23.98 -15.72 7.10
N TRP A 349 -24.15 -14.72 6.24
CA TRP A 349 -25.29 -13.80 6.30
C TRP A 349 -26.54 -14.49 5.71
N PRO A 350 -27.76 -14.35 6.29
CA PRO A 350 -28.15 -13.42 7.36
C PRO A 350 -28.02 -13.92 8.80
N GLU A 351 -27.47 -15.12 9.02
CA GLU A 351 -27.44 -15.73 10.35
C GLU A 351 -26.40 -15.08 11.27
N ASN A 352 -25.12 -15.43 11.08
CA ASN A 352 -23.99 -14.94 11.89
C ASN A 352 -23.09 -13.98 11.10
N GLY A 353 -23.42 -13.76 9.83
CA GLY A 353 -22.68 -12.90 8.93
C GLY A 353 -23.09 -11.44 9.00
N TYR A 354 -22.58 -10.67 8.05
CA TYR A 354 -22.89 -9.24 7.90
C TYR A 354 -23.17 -8.91 6.44
N ASP A 355 -24.19 -8.10 6.20
CA ASP A 355 -24.48 -7.57 4.87
C ASP A 355 -23.82 -6.21 4.69
N GLY A 356 -22.60 -6.23 4.14
CA GLY A 356 -21.95 -5.00 3.71
C GLY A 356 -22.53 -4.43 2.42
N CYS A 357 -23.23 -5.24 1.60
CA CYS A 357 -23.87 -4.79 0.36
C CYS A 357 -24.99 -3.78 0.66
N GLY A 358 -25.70 -3.98 1.76
CA GLY A 358 -26.72 -3.06 2.29
C GLY A 358 -26.22 -1.65 2.62
N THR A 359 -24.89 -1.43 2.67
CA THR A 359 -24.33 -0.07 2.77
C THR A 359 -24.64 0.76 1.52
N CYS A 360 -24.65 0.13 0.34
CA CYS A 360 -24.97 0.79 -0.93
C CYS A 360 -26.38 0.46 -1.43
N HIS A 361 -26.84 -0.78 -1.22
CA HIS A 361 -28.15 -1.25 -1.65
C HIS A 361 -29.17 -1.12 -0.52
N THR A 362 -29.89 -0.01 -0.47
CA THR A 362 -30.85 0.22 0.64
C THR A 362 -32.13 -0.60 0.55
N SER A 363 -32.35 -1.31 -0.57
CA SER A 363 -33.58 -2.07 -0.83
C SER A 363 -33.37 -3.56 -1.14
N LYS A 364 -32.12 -4.05 -1.14
CA LYS A 364 -31.76 -5.45 -1.46
C LYS A 364 -31.13 -6.13 -0.24
N ASN A 365 -31.90 -6.18 0.83
CA ASN A 365 -31.48 -6.61 2.17
C ASN A 365 -32.17 -7.91 2.57
#